data_AF-A0A841JLC3-F1
#
_entry.id   AF-A0A841JLC3-F1
#
_cell.length_a   1.000
_cell.length_b   1.000
_cell.length_c   1.000
_cell.angle_alpha   90.00
_cell.angle_beta   90.00
_cell.angle_gamma   90.00
#
_symmetry.space_group_name_H-M   'P 1'
#
loop_
_entity.id
_entity.type
_entity.pdbx_description
1 polymer ?
#
loop_
_entity_poly.entity_id
_entity_poly.type
_entity_poly.pdbx_seq_one_letter_code
_entity_poly.pdbx_strand_id
1 'polypeptide(L)'
;MDNHPISSHLLGRLYQVDWKQLGQQYKDYLSDFHSWGQKDRAEDWMLFADNIGPYLSIDETALSNGELYTIVTNKEAKGNKKPL
;
A
#
# COMPACT_ATOMS: atom_id res chain seq x y z
N MET A 1 -2.95 6.82 -18.35
CA MET A 1 -3.45 6.52 -16.98
C MET A 1 -3.06 7.70 -16.12
N ASP A 2 -3.99 8.23 -15.34
CA ASP A 2 -3.68 9.28 -14.37
C ASP A 2 -2.77 8.70 -13.28
N ASN A 3 -1.71 9.42 -12.90
CA ASN A 3 -0.70 8.99 -11.92
C ASN A 3 -0.94 9.60 -10.53
N HIS A 4 -2.06 10.31 -10.34
CA HIS A 4 -2.42 10.88 -9.06
C HIS A 4 -3.20 9.87 -8.22
N PRO A 5 -2.81 9.64 -6.94
CA PRO A 5 -3.58 8.77 -6.07
C PRO A 5 -4.95 9.39 -5.79
N ILE A 6 -6.00 8.66 -6.13
CA ILE A 6 -7.39 9.04 -5.92
C ILE A 6 -8.09 7.97 -5.08
N SER A 7 -8.86 8.39 -4.08
CA SER A 7 -9.62 7.47 -3.24
C SER A 7 -10.87 6.98 -3.95
N SER A 8 -11.31 5.76 -3.63
CA SER A 8 -12.59 5.21 -4.12
C SER A 8 -13.76 6.13 -3.74
N HIS A 9 -13.68 6.78 -2.58
CA HIS A 9 -14.68 7.75 -2.12
C HIS A 9 -14.79 8.97 -3.05
N LEU A 10 -13.66 9.54 -3.47
CA LEU A 10 -13.64 10.65 -4.41
C LEU A 10 -14.19 10.22 -5.77
N LEU A 11 -13.80 9.05 -6.27
CA LEU A 11 -14.34 8.47 -7.50
C LEU A 11 -15.85 8.28 -7.43
N GLY A 12 -16.36 7.72 -6.32
CA GLY A 12 -17.79 7.54 -6.11
C GLY A 12 -18.56 8.86 -6.15
N ARG A 13 -18.01 9.92 -5.56
CA ARG A 13 -18.61 11.26 -5.58
C ARG A 13 -18.60 11.89 -6.98
N LEU A 14 -17.50 11.77 -7.73
CA LEU A 14 -17.35 12.39 -9.05
C LEU A 14 -18.21 11.70 -10.12
N TYR A 15 -18.27 10.37 -10.07
CA TYR A 15 -18.94 9.55 -11.09
C TYR A 15 -20.30 9.01 -10.66
N GLN A 16 -20.79 9.40 -9.47
CA GLN A 16 -22.07 8.94 -8.90
C GLN A 16 -22.17 7.41 -8.79
N VAL A 17 -21.07 6.76 -8.43
CA VAL A 17 -20.99 5.31 -8.22
C VAL A 17 -20.82 4.98 -6.74
N ASP A 18 -21.26 3.78 -6.32
CA ASP A 18 -21.04 3.34 -4.94
C ASP A 18 -19.54 3.04 -4.71
N TRP A 19 -18.89 3.93 -3.95
CA TRP A 19 -17.48 3.82 -3.61
C TRP A 19 -17.13 2.59 -2.77
N LYS A 20 -18.08 2.08 -1.96
CA LYS A 20 -17.87 0.86 -1.17
C LYS A 20 -17.83 -0.34 -2.09
N GLN A 21 -18.78 -0.44 -3.01
CA GLN A 21 -18.81 -1.49 -4.02
C GLN A 21 -17.55 -1.42 -4.90
N LEU A 22 -17.13 -0.24 -5.32
CA LEU A 22 -15.90 -0.04 -6.10
C LEU A 22 -14.67 -0.58 -5.35
N GLY A 23 -14.52 -0.24 -4.07
CA GLY A 23 -13.41 -0.73 -3.24
C GLY A 23 -13.42 -2.24 -3.08
N GLN A 24 -14.59 -2.84 -2.89
CA GLN A 24 -14.74 -4.30 -2.80
C GLN A 24 -14.38 -4.98 -4.12
N GLN A 25 -14.87 -4.46 -5.25
CA GLN A 25 -14.56 -5.01 -6.58
C GLN A 25 -13.07 -4.92 -6.90
N TYR A 26 -12.44 -3.80 -6.56
CA TYR A 26 -11.00 -3.65 -6.73
C TYR A 26 -10.22 -4.72 -5.95
N LYS A 27 -10.54 -4.87 -4.65
CA LYS A 27 -9.91 -5.87 -3.78
C LYS A 27 -10.12 -7.30 -4.30
N ASP A 28 -11.35 -7.64 -4.65
CA ASP A 28 -11.71 -9.03 -4.96
C ASP A 28 -11.31 -9.48 -6.35
N TYR A 29 -11.26 -8.56 -7.33
CA TYR A 29 -11.12 -8.92 -8.75
C TYR A 29 -10.00 -8.21 -9.50
N LEU A 30 -9.50 -7.06 -9.02
CA LEU A 30 -8.54 -6.25 -9.81
C LEU A 30 -7.14 -6.14 -9.18
N SER A 31 -7.02 -6.32 -7.86
CA SER A 31 -5.78 -6.01 -7.13
C SER A 31 -4.96 -7.25 -6.76
N ASP A 32 -5.30 -8.44 -7.29
CA ASP A 32 -4.68 -9.72 -6.96
C ASP A 32 -4.62 -10.02 -5.45
N PHE A 33 -5.47 -9.39 -4.64
CA PHE A 33 -5.40 -9.47 -3.17
C PHE A 33 -5.52 -10.91 -2.68
N HIS A 34 -6.37 -11.72 -3.32
CA HIS A 34 -6.58 -13.12 -2.93
C HIS A 34 -5.44 -14.04 -3.29
N SER A 35 -4.68 -13.72 -4.33
CA SER A 35 -3.48 -14.43 -4.79
C SER A 35 -2.18 -13.76 -4.33
N TRP A 36 -2.26 -12.75 -3.47
CA TRP A 36 -1.10 -12.03 -2.99
C TRP A 36 -0.25 -12.94 -2.11
N GLY A 37 0.95 -13.30 -2.59
CA GLY A 37 1.79 -14.32 -1.96
C GLY A 37 2.30 -14.02 -0.55
N GLN A 38 2.17 -12.78 -0.07
CA GLN A 38 2.51 -12.42 1.31
C GLN A 38 1.30 -12.32 2.24
N LYS A 39 0.08 -12.57 1.74
CA LYS A 39 -1.17 -12.46 2.50
C LYS A 39 -1.15 -13.24 3.81
N ASP A 40 -0.60 -14.46 3.80
CA ASP A 40 -0.54 -15.33 4.98
C ASP A 40 0.40 -14.82 6.08
N ARG A 41 1.35 -13.94 5.76
CA ARG A 41 2.34 -13.41 6.71
C ARG A 41 2.22 -11.91 6.91
N ALA A 42 1.25 -11.27 6.26
CA ALA A 42 1.10 -9.82 6.23
C ALA A 42 0.82 -9.21 7.61
N GLU A 43 0.31 -10.01 8.55
CA GLU A 43 0.15 -9.61 9.95
C GLU A 43 1.47 -9.52 10.71
N ASP A 44 2.47 -10.33 10.34
CA ASP A 44 3.79 -10.31 10.96
C ASP A 44 4.74 -9.35 10.24
N TRP A 45 4.82 -9.44 8.92
CA TRP A 45 5.71 -8.62 8.10
C TRP A 45 5.39 -8.65 6.60
N MET A 46 5.86 -7.62 5.89
CA MET A 46 5.88 -7.55 4.43
C MET A 46 7.26 -7.15 3.93
N LEU A 47 7.74 -7.79 2.86
CA LEU A 47 9.05 -7.52 2.26
C LEU A 47 8.91 -7.24 0.76
N PHE A 48 9.50 -6.13 0.32
CA PHE A 48 9.62 -5.80 -1.10
C PHE A 48 11.10 -5.89 -1.48
N ALA A 49 11.52 -7.07 -1.95
CA ALA A 49 12.93 -7.39 -2.20
C ALA A 49 13.58 -6.40 -3.19
N ASP A 50 12.85 -5.99 -4.22
CA ASP A 50 13.31 -5.01 -5.22
C ASP A 50 13.64 -3.64 -4.59
N ASN A 51 13.03 -3.30 -3.45
CA ASN A 51 13.29 -2.04 -2.77
C ASN A 51 14.48 -2.11 -1.80
N ILE A 52 15.17 -3.24 -1.64
CA ILE A 52 16.31 -3.38 -0.72
C ILE A 52 17.55 -2.73 -1.33
N GLY A 53 18.21 -1.85 -0.58
CA GLY A 53 19.42 -1.18 -1.03
C GLY A 53 20.30 -0.71 0.15
N PRO A 54 21.43 -0.06 -0.14
CA PRO A 54 22.42 0.31 0.88
C PRO A 54 21.96 1.44 1.81
N TYR A 55 20.95 2.22 1.42
CA TYR A 55 20.51 3.41 2.16
C TYR A 55 19.24 3.12 2.98
N LEU A 56 19.33 2.29 4.01
CA LEU A 56 18.19 1.95 4.86
C LEU A 56 17.99 2.94 6.02
N SER A 57 16.73 3.13 6.41
CA SER A 57 16.34 3.76 7.68
C SER A 57 15.26 2.94 8.36
N ILE A 58 15.26 3.01 9.69
CA ILE A 58 14.24 2.39 10.55
C ILE A 58 13.40 3.50 11.14
N ASP A 59 12.08 3.29 11.15
CA ASP A 59 11.11 4.16 11.78
C ASP A 59 10.07 3.32 12.54
N GLU A 60 9.40 3.90 13.53
CA GLU A 60 8.31 3.27 14.27
C GLU A 60 7.05 4.12 14.15
N THR A 61 5.98 3.52 13.66
CA THR A 61 4.70 4.19 13.46
C THR A 61 3.59 3.41 14.16
N ALA A 62 2.85 4.08 15.03
CA ALA A 62 1.61 3.56 15.58
C ALA A 62 0.48 3.78 14.56
N LEU A 63 -0.09 2.69 14.02
CA LEU A 63 -1.31 2.77 13.24
C LEU A 63 -2.53 2.81 14.18
N SER A 64 -3.71 2.99 13.60
CA SER A 64 -4.96 3.01 14.35
C SER A 64 -5.11 1.75 15.23
N ASN A 65 -5.84 1.86 16.33
CA ASN A 65 -6.14 0.76 17.26
C ASN A 65 -4.95 0.23 18.09
N GLY A 66 -3.87 1.01 18.25
CA GLY A 66 -2.80 0.71 19.21
C GLY A 66 -1.73 -0.26 18.71
N GLU A 67 -1.75 -0.58 17.41
CA GLU A 67 -0.73 -1.40 16.76
C GLU A 67 0.52 -0.57 16.46
N LEU A 68 1.69 -1.07 16.84
CA LEU A 68 2.98 -0.43 16.58
C LEU A 68 3.72 -1.21 15.50
N TYR A 69 4.10 -0.53 14.43
CA TYR A 69 4.81 -1.10 13.30
C TYR A 69 6.21 -0.51 13.20
N THR A 70 7.21 -1.37 13.06
CA THR A 70 8.56 -0.97 12.65
C THR A 70 8.65 -1.02 11.14
N ILE A 71 8.98 0.11 10.52
CA ILE A 71 9.08 0.23 9.06
C ILE A 71 10.55 0.41 8.68
N VAL A 72 11.04 -0.50 7.84
CA VAL A 72 12.38 -0.38 7.23
C VAL A 72 12.20 0.14 5.81
N THR A 73 12.76 1.32 5.53
CA THR A 73 12.62 2.00 4.25
C THR A 73 13.98 2.24 3.60
N ASN A 74 14.09 1.96 2.30
CA ASN A 74 15.22 2.41 1.49
C ASN A 74 15.03 3.88 1.06
N LYS A 75 15.96 4.75 1.45
CA LYS A 75 15.95 6.20 1.20
C LYS A 75 16.69 6.62 -0.06
N GLU A 76 17.17 5.69 -0.87
CA GLU A 76 17.85 5.98 -2.14
C GLU A 76 17.03 6.91 -3.05
N ALA A 77 15.73 6.66 -3.15
CA ALA A 77 14.82 7.44 -3.99
C ALA A 77 14.31 8.76 -3.39
N LYS A 78 14.83 9.17 -2.21
CA LYS A 78 14.60 10.47 -1.55
C LYS A 78 13.13 10.92 -1.56
N GLY A 79 12.21 10.01 -1.24
CA GLY A 79 10.80 10.30 -1.00
C GLY A 79 9.93 10.61 -2.22
N ASN A 80 10.44 10.52 -3.46
CA ASN A 80 9.67 10.89 -4.66
C ASN A 80 9.57 9.80 -5.75
N LYS A 81 10.20 8.62 -5.58
CA LYS A 81 10.13 7.51 -6.56
C LYS A 81 10.24 6.17 -5.85
N LYS A 82 9.78 5.09 -6.50
CA LYS A 82 10.24 3.74 -6.15
C LYS A 82 11.72 3.65 -6.53
N PRO A 83 12.62 3.24 -5.62
CA PRO A 83 13.92 2.72 -6.05
C PRO A 83 13.66 1.51 -6.98
N LEU A 84 14.48 1.39 -8.02
CA LEU A 84 14.35 0.35 -9.05
C LEU A 84 14.73 -1.01 -8.50
#